data_AF-A0A061FUG2-F1
#
_entry.id   AF-A0A061FUG2-F1
#
_cell.length_a   1.000
_cell.length_b   1.000
_cell.length_c   1.000
_cell.angle_alpha   90.00
_cell.angle_beta   90.00
_cell.angle_gamma   90.00
#
_symmetry.space_group_name_H-M   'P 1'
#
loop_
_entity.id
_entity.type
_entity.pdbx_description
1 polymer ?
#
loop_
_entity_poly.entity_id
_entity_poly.type
_entity_poly.pdbx_seq_one_letter_code
_entity_poly.pdbx_strand_id
1 'polypeptide(L)'
;MATGSVREVLPPALDSHSDPPPIFDGTTRLYISYTCPYAQRVWITRNCKDPAKKEYAEELFSYIDSFYKTATSSFKGDGSKAGVAFDYIETALSKFEDGPFFLGQFSLVDIAYAPFIERIHPFLLEVKKYDFTLGRPKLATWIEEMNKNEAYTQTKSDPKDLVQSYKERFMAQL
;
A
#
# COMPACT_ATOMS: atom_id res chain seq x y z
N MET A 1 4.08 23.50 -4.27
CA MET A 1 4.14 24.15 -2.94
C MET A 1 5.14 23.35 -2.12
N ALA A 2 6.28 23.93 -1.77
CA ALA A 2 7.30 23.22 -0.98
C ALA A 2 6.69 22.83 0.36
N THR A 3 6.54 21.53 0.60
CA THR A 3 6.22 20.99 1.92
C THR A 3 7.25 21.55 2.89
N GLY A 4 6.79 22.27 3.90
CA GLY A 4 7.66 22.85 4.91
C GLY A 4 8.52 21.74 5.50
N SER A 5 9.84 21.82 5.29
CA SER A 5 10.81 20.96 5.95
C SER A 5 10.61 21.15 7.46
N VAL A 6 9.95 20.19 8.10
CA VAL A 6 10.01 20.07 9.55
C VAL A 6 11.45 19.71 9.85
N ARG A 7 12.24 20.71 10.26
CA ARG A 7 13.61 20.47 10.71
C ARG A 7 13.51 19.63 11.98
N GLU A 8 13.92 18.38 11.88
CA GLU A 8 14.10 17.51 13.03
C GLU A 8 15.05 18.19 14.02
N VAL A 9 14.60 18.37 15.27
CA VAL A 9 15.43 18.89 16.36
C VAL A 9 16.34 17.76 16.82
N LEU A 10 17.65 17.94 16.61
CA LEU A 10 18.64 16.93 17.00
C LEU A 10 18.77 16.89 18.53
N PRO A 11 18.67 15.72 19.18
CA PRO A 11 18.89 15.60 20.62
C PRO A 11 20.35 15.91 21.00
N PRO A 12 20.62 16.32 22.25
CA PRO A 12 21.97 16.55 22.73
C PRO A 12 22.79 15.25 22.70
N ALA A 13 24.11 15.39 22.50
CA ALA A 13 25.02 14.25 22.59
C ALA A 13 25.11 13.76 24.05
N LEU A 14 25.03 12.45 24.24
CA LEU A 14 25.24 11.82 25.55
C LEU A 14 26.74 11.64 25.80
N ASP A 15 27.19 11.93 27.01
CA ASP A 15 28.58 11.83 27.47
C ASP A 15 28.69 10.94 28.73
N SER A 16 29.87 10.91 29.35
CA SER A 16 30.14 10.09 30.56
C SER A 16 29.36 10.52 31.81
N HIS A 17 28.72 11.69 31.79
CA HIS A 17 27.94 12.22 32.91
C HIS A 17 26.42 12.11 32.68
N SER A 18 26.01 11.58 31.53
CA SER A 18 24.60 11.46 31.15
C SER A 18 23.94 10.26 31.83
N ASP A 19 22.67 10.42 32.23
CA ASP A 19 21.85 9.31 32.72
C ASP A 19 21.62 8.28 31.60
N PRO A 20 21.61 6.97 31.93
CA PRO A 20 21.39 5.93 30.94
C PRO A 20 19.95 6.02 30.38
N PRO A 21 19.76 5.99 29.05
CA PRO A 21 18.44 5.96 28.47
C PRO A 21 17.74 4.61 28.77
N PRO A 22 16.39 4.56 28.77
CA PRO A 22 15.66 3.31 28.90
C PRO A 22 16.03 2.32 27.79
N ILE A 23 16.14 1.04 28.16
CA ILE A 23 16.45 -0.07 27.24
C ILE A 23 15.29 -1.06 27.28
N PHE A 24 14.87 -1.57 26.11
CA PHE A 24 13.78 -2.53 25.94
C PHE A 24 12.38 -2.07 26.43
N ASP A 25 12.10 -0.77 26.34
CA ASP A 25 10.82 -0.15 26.71
C ASP A 25 9.81 -0.09 25.54
N GLY A 26 10.10 -0.76 24.42
CA GLY A 26 9.30 -0.71 23.19
C GLY A 26 9.65 0.44 22.24
N THR A 27 10.50 1.39 22.64
CA THR A 27 10.94 2.49 21.77
C THR A 27 12.19 2.11 20.97
N THR A 28 12.13 2.25 19.64
CA THR A 28 13.30 2.04 18.77
C THR A 28 14.23 3.25 18.84
N ARG A 29 15.49 3.06 19.24
CA ARG A 29 16.52 4.10 19.32
C ARG A 29 17.69 3.80 18.37
N LEU A 30 18.12 4.80 17.61
CA LEU A 30 19.31 4.73 16.75
C LEU A 30 20.48 5.41 17.48
N TYR A 31 21.40 4.62 18.04
CA TYR A 31 22.59 5.12 18.72
C TYR A 31 23.67 5.49 17.70
N ILE A 32 24.11 6.75 17.72
CA ILE A 32 25.08 7.29 16.76
C ILE A 32 26.08 8.24 17.43
N SER A 33 27.21 8.45 16.76
CA SER A 33 27.96 9.70 16.88
C SER A 33 27.64 10.55 15.65
N TYR A 34 27.35 11.84 15.85
CA TYR A 34 27.02 12.77 14.76
C TYR A 34 28.15 12.93 13.73
N THR A 35 29.40 12.64 14.11
CA THR A 35 30.56 12.74 13.22
C THR A 35 30.96 11.41 12.59
N CYS A 36 30.29 10.30 12.94
CA CYS A 36 30.66 8.97 12.45
C CYS A 36 30.08 8.69 11.05
N PRO A 37 30.91 8.49 10.00
CA PRO A 37 30.42 8.27 8.63
C PRO A 37 29.71 6.93 8.47
N TYR A 38 30.01 5.93 9.30
CA TYR A 38 29.32 4.63 9.29
C TYR A 38 27.91 4.75 9.85
N ALA A 39 27.76 5.45 10.98
CA ALA A 39 26.48 5.72 11.61
C ALA A 39 25.60 6.62 10.74
N GLN A 40 26.22 7.56 10.02
CA GLN A 40 25.53 8.44 9.07
C GLN A 40 24.79 7.66 7.98
N ARG A 41 25.30 6.50 7.52
CA ARG A 41 24.60 5.67 6.52
C ARG A 41 23.24 5.21 7.03
N VAL A 42 23.17 4.73 8.28
CA VAL A 42 21.92 4.27 8.89
C VAL A 42 20.97 5.44 9.15
N TRP A 43 21.52 6.59 9.53
CA TRP A 43 20.74 7.81 9.70
C TRP A 43 20.15 8.33 8.38
N ILE A 44 20.91 8.29 7.29
CA ILE A 44 20.42 8.57 5.94
C ILE A 44 19.30 7.60 5.59
N THR A 45 19.49 6.28 5.76
CA THR A 45 18.44 5.28 5.50
C THR A 45 17.18 5.53 6.30
N ARG A 46 17.30 5.92 7.58
CA ARG A 46 16.16 6.34 8.42
C ARG A 46 15.44 7.53 7.79
N ASN A 47 16.17 8.57 7.40
CA ASN A 47 15.60 9.81 6.88
C ASN A 47 15.07 9.68 5.44
N CYS A 48 15.62 8.76 4.65
CA CYS A 48 15.12 8.40 3.33
C CYS A 48 13.80 7.61 3.40
N LYS A 49 13.50 6.96 4.53
CA LYS A 49 12.18 6.39 4.78
C LYS A 49 11.25 7.50 5.24
N ASP A 50 10.52 8.07 4.28
CA ASP A 50 9.52 9.10 4.53
C ASP A 50 8.54 8.64 5.64
N PRO A 51 8.54 9.29 6.82
CA PRO A 51 7.65 8.93 7.92
C PRO A 51 6.17 8.98 7.51
N ALA A 52 5.79 9.90 6.63
CA ALA A 52 4.42 10.01 6.12
C ALA A 52 4.06 8.80 5.24
N LYS A 53 5.01 8.28 4.45
CA LYS A 53 4.81 7.02 3.69
C LYS A 53 4.68 5.83 4.62
N LYS A 54 5.43 5.80 5.72
CA LYS A 54 5.31 4.72 6.71
C LYS A 54 3.95 4.75 7.42
N GLU A 55 3.54 5.91 7.95
CA GLU A 55 2.24 6.07 8.59
C GLU A 55 1.10 5.73 7.62
N TYR A 56 1.21 6.17 6.37
CA TYR A 56 0.21 5.83 5.36
C TYR A 56 0.19 4.35 4.98
N ALA A 57 1.35 3.67 4.98
CA ALA A 57 1.39 2.24 4.79
C ALA A 57 0.58 1.50 5.87
N GLU A 58 0.74 1.88 7.14
CA GLU A 58 -0.02 1.28 8.26
C GLU A 58 -1.53 1.54 8.14
N GLU A 59 -1.91 2.74 7.71
CA GLU A 59 -3.31 3.08 7.39
C GLU A 59 -3.86 2.16 6.27
N LEU A 60 -3.11 2.02 5.18
CA LEU A 60 -3.51 1.18 4.05
C LEU A 60 -3.55 -0.32 4.42
N PHE A 61 -2.62 -0.82 5.23
CA PHE A 61 -2.67 -2.20 5.71
C PHE A 61 -3.90 -2.44 6.59
N SER A 62 -4.22 -1.50 7.47
CA SER A 62 -5.41 -1.56 8.33
C SER A 62 -6.71 -1.52 7.50
N TYR A 63 -6.70 -0.86 6.33
CA TYR A 63 -7.86 -0.74 5.46
C TYR A 63 -8.14 -1.98 4.58
N ILE A 64 -7.17 -2.88 4.35
CA ILE A 64 -7.29 -4.00 3.38
C ILE A 64 -8.56 -4.84 3.61
N ASP A 65 -8.87 -5.21 4.86
CA ASP A 65 -10.05 -6.02 5.18
C ASP A 65 -11.35 -5.26 4.86
N SER A 66 -11.39 -3.96 5.14
CA SER A 66 -12.54 -3.11 4.81
C SER A 66 -12.71 -2.98 3.31
N PHE A 67 -11.62 -2.71 2.56
CA PHE A 67 -11.61 -2.71 1.10
C PHE A 67 -12.21 -3.99 0.53
N TYR A 68 -11.69 -5.15 0.97
CA TYR A 68 -12.12 -6.45 0.49
C TYR A 68 -13.61 -6.70 0.78
N LYS A 69 -14.06 -6.41 2.01
CA LYS A 69 -15.46 -6.55 2.40
C LYS A 69 -16.38 -5.66 1.58
N THR A 70 -16.03 -4.39 1.40
CA THR A 70 -16.83 -3.44 0.62
C THR A 70 -16.91 -3.87 -0.83
N ALA A 71 -15.79 -4.20 -1.47
CA ALA A 71 -15.76 -4.66 -2.86
C ALA A 71 -16.61 -5.93 -3.05
N THR A 72 -16.39 -6.96 -2.23
CA THR A 72 -17.07 -8.26 -2.37
C THR A 72 -18.54 -8.24 -1.95
N SER A 73 -18.95 -7.34 -1.05
CA SER A 73 -20.37 -7.18 -0.66
C SER A 73 -21.26 -6.82 -1.86
N SER A 74 -20.70 -6.14 -2.87
CA SER A 74 -21.42 -5.78 -4.09
C SER A 74 -21.71 -6.99 -5.00
N PHE A 75 -21.02 -8.12 -4.81
CA PHE A 75 -21.08 -9.26 -5.72
C PHE A 75 -22.40 -10.03 -5.64
N LYS A 76 -23.18 -9.85 -4.57
CA LYS A 76 -24.55 -10.38 -4.51
C LYS A 76 -25.53 -9.55 -5.36
N GLY A 77 -25.18 -8.31 -5.70
CA GLY A 77 -25.95 -7.43 -6.58
C GLY A 77 -25.36 -7.30 -7.98
N ASP A 78 -25.50 -6.11 -8.58
CA ASP A 78 -24.97 -5.76 -9.90
C ASP A 78 -23.46 -5.46 -9.93
N GLY A 79 -22.78 -5.51 -8.78
CA GLY A 79 -21.35 -5.20 -8.66
C GLY A 79 -20.99 -3.71 -8.70
N SER A 80 -21.92 -2.81 -9.07
CA SER A 80 -21.63 -1.37 -9.24
C SER A 80 -21.16 -0.70 -7.95
N LYS A 81 -21.66 -1.16 -6.79
CA LYS A 81 -21.27 -0.67 -5.46
C LYS A 81 -19.81 -0.97 -5.11
N ALA A 82 -19.12 -1.87 -5.83
CA ALA A 82 -17.68 -2.04 -5.69
C ALA A 82 -16.93 -0.74 -6.00
N GLY A 83 -17.51 0.15 -6.82
CA GLY A 83 -16.95 1.44 -7.17
C GLY A 83 -16.50 2.26 -5.97
N VAL A 84 -17.26 2.24 -4.85
CA VAL A 84 -16.90 2.97 -3.62
C VAL A 84 -15.56 2.51 -3.05
N ALA A 85 -15.30 1.20 -3.06
CA ALA A 85 -14.03 0.64 -2.61
C ALA A 85 -12.88 1.08 -3.54
N PHE A 86 -13.12 1.09 -4.85
CA PHE A 86 -12.11 1.48 -5.83
C PHE A 86 -11.91 3.01 -5.92
N ASP A 87 -12.89 3.83 -5.57
CA ASP A 87 -12.75 5.28 -5.42
C ASP A 87 -11.79 5.63 -4.28
N TYR A 88 -11.84 4.86 -3.19
CA TYR A 88 -10.84 4.96 -2.13
C TYR A 88 -9.45 4.60 -2.64
N ILE A 89 -9.31 3.51 -3.41
CA ILE A 89 -8.02 3.11 -3.99
C ILE A 89 -7.47 4.18 -4.95
N GLU A 90 -8.32 4.76 -5.80
CA GLU A 90 -7.94 5.88 -6.69
C GLU A 90 -7.43 7.09 -5.90
N THR A 91 -8.15 7.43 -4.82
CA THR A 91 -7.74 8.51 -3.91
C THR A 91 -6.41 8.18 -3.24
N ALA A 92 -6.22 6.93 -2.81
CA ALA A 92 -5.01 6.49 -2.14
C ALA A 92 -3.78 6.54 -3.06
N LEU A 93 -3.93 6.10 -4.30
CA LEU A 93 -2.89 6.18 -5.34
C LEU A 93 -2.57 7.63 -5.74
N SER A 94 -3.41 8.60 -5.38
CA SER A 94 -3.18 10.02 -5.65
C SER A 94 -2.38 10.73 -4.54
N LYS A 95 -2.09 10.07 -3.40
CA LYS A 95 -1.44 10.72 -2.25
C LYS A 95 0.02 11.09 -2.50
N PHE A 96 0.75 10.26 -3.21
CA PHE A 96 2.18 10.46 -3.49
C PHE A 96 2.40 10.53 -5.00
N GLU A 97 2.91 11.66 -5.48
CA GLU A 97 3.08 11.93 -6.93
C GLU A 97 4.40 11.42 -7.50
N ASP A 98 5.28 10.88 -6.66
CA ASP A 98 6.62 10.43 -7.05
C ASP A 98 6.66 9.01 -7.64
N GLY A 99 5.51 8.49 -8.08
CA GLY A 99 5.41 7.30 -8.92
C GLY A 99 3.99 6.71 -8.96
N PRO A 100 3.80 5.55 -9.62
CA PRO A 100 2.49 4.98 -9.89
C PRO A 100 1.96 4.07 -8.76
N PHE A 101 2.71 3.90 -7.66
CA PHE A 101 2.40 2.97 -6.57
C PHE A 101 1.80 3.68 -5.35
N PHE A 102 1.23 2.93 -4.40
CA PHE A 102 0.55 3.50 -3.22
C PHE A 102 1.42 4.45 -2.40
N LEU A 103 2.73 4.20 -2.35
CA LEU A 103 3.72 5.05 -1.67
C LEU A 103 4.63 5.78 -2.67
N GLY A 104 4.12 6.03 -3.88
CA GLY A 104 4.86 6.54 -5.04
C GLY A 104 5.71 5.44 -5.69
N GLN A 105 6.61 4.84 -4.93
CA GLN A 105 7.48 3.73 -5.37
C GLN A 105 6.91 2.37 -4.93
N PHE A 106 7.28 1.31 -5.64
CA PHE A 106 6.82 -0.06 -5.36
C PHE A 106 7.14 -0.47 -3.92
N SER A 107 6.16 -1.02 -3.21
CA SER A 107 6.24 -1.27 -1.78
C SER A 107 5.45 -2.52 -1.35
N LEU A 108 5.55 -2.87 -0.07
CA LEU A 108 4.74 -3.95 0.53
C LEU A 108 3.24 -3.68 0.47
N VAL A 109 2.83 -2.40 0.38
CA VAL A 109 1.41 -2.06 0.23
C VAL A 109 0.88 -2.58 -1.10
N ASP A 110 1.61 -2.36 -2.20
CA ASP A 110 1.22 -2.84 -3.53
C ASP A 110 1.10 -4.36 -3.57
N ILE A 111 2.07 -5.05 -2.96
CA ILE A 111 2.07 -6.51 -2.81
C ILE A 111 0.85 -7.00 -2.02
N ALA A 112 0.43 -6.27 -0.99
CA ALA A 112 -0.70 -6.66 -0.17
C ALA A 112 -2.04 -6.51 -0.89
N TYR A 113 -2.21 -5.49 -1.74
CA TYR A 113 -3.44 -5.24 -2.49
C TYR A 113 -3.54 -6.05 -3.79
N ALA A 114 -2.42 -6.34 -4.45
CA ALA A 114 -2.42 -6.95 -5.79
C ALA A 114 -3.19 -8.26 -5.93
N PRO A 115 -3.04 -9.26 -5.03
CA PRO A 115 -3.79 -10.50 -5.15
C PRO A 115 -5.31 -10.32 -5.09
N PHE A 116 -5.79 -9.31 -4.36
CA PHE A 116 -7.23 -9.03 -4.26
C PHE A 116 -7.75 -8.35 -5.53
N ILE A 117 -7.05 -7.30 -5.99
CA ILE A 117 -7.43 -6.57 -7.20
C ILE A 117 -7.37 -7.49 -8.43
N GLU A 118 -6.34 -8.35 -8.52
CA GLU A 118 -6.18 -9.37 -9.57
C GLU A 118 -7.40 -10.29 -9.69
N ARG A 119 -7.99 -10.71 -8.56
CA ARG A 119 -9.12 -11.64 -8.53
C ARG A 119 -10.45 -10.94 -8.76
N ILE A 120 -10.60 -9.74 -8.22
CA ILE A 120 -11.84 -8.97 -8.31
C ILE A 120 -12.05 -8.46 -9.75
N HIS A 121 -10.98 -8.08 -10.45
CA HIS A 121 -11.05 -7.49 -11.80
C HIS A 121 -11.76 -8.37 -12.85
N PRO A 122 -11.29 -9.58 -13.17
CA PRO A 122 -11.94 -10.40 -14.18
C PRO A 122 -13.36 -10.80 -13.77
N PHE A 123 -13.61 -11.00 -12.47
CA PHE A 123 -14.96 -11.30 -11.98
C PHE A 123 -15.94 -10.14 -12.21
N LEU A 124 -15.58 -8.92 -11.80
CA LEU A 124 -16.45 -7.75 -12.01
C LEU A 124 -16.66 -7.47 -13.50
N LEU A 125 -15.60 -7.57 -14.31
CA LEU A 125 -15.67 -7.30 -15.74
C LEU A 125 -16.52 -8.35 -16.46
N GLU A 126 -16.24 -9.64 -16.27
CA GLU A 126 -16.89 -10.71 -17.04
C GLU A 126 -18.29 -11.06 -16.53
N VAL A 127 -18.49 -11.08 -15.20
CA VAL A 127 -19.74 -11.55 -14.58
C VAL A 127 -20.67 -10.40 -14.29
N LYS A 128 -20.16 -9.31 -13.70
CA LYS A 128 -20.97 -8.15 -13.31
C LYS A 128 -21.04 -7.06 -14.39
N LYS A 129 -20.29 -7.21 -15.49
CA LYS A 129 -20.22 -6.22 -16.58
C LYS A 129 -19.83 -4.83 -16.07
N TYR A 130 -19.01 -4.79 -15.02
CA TYR A 130 -18.54 -3.57 -14.39
C TYR A 130 -17.01 -3.47 -14.50
N ASP A 131 -16.56 -2.45 -15.21
CA ASP A 131 -15.15 -2.11 -15.30
C ASP A 131 -14.83 -0.99 -14.29
N PHE A 132 -14.11 -1.33 -13.22
CA PHE A 132 -13.74 -0.35 -12.20
C PHE A 132 -12.55 0.54 -12.62
N THR A 133 -11.89 0.26 -13.75
CA THR A 133 -10.78 1.11 -14.24
C THR A 133 -11.30 2.37 -14.93
N LEU A 134 -12.54 2.34 -15.44
CA LEU A 134 -13.19 3.50 -16.04
C LEU A 134 -13.42 4.60 -14.99
N GLY A 135 -12.91 5.80 -15.28
CA GLY A 135 -12.95 6.94 -14.37
C GLY A 135 -11.91 6.91 -13.23
N ARG A 136 -11.01 5.91 -13.23
CA ARG A 136 -9.96 5.73 -12.21
C ARG A 136 -8.58 5.60 -12.85
N PRO A 137 -8.04 6.70 -13.42
CA PRO A 137 -6.79 6.66 -14.18
C PRO A 137 -5.58 6.21 -13.35
N LYS A 138 -5.49 6.57 -12.06
CA LYS A 138 -4.35 6.14 -11.23
C LYS A 138 -4.39 4.64 -10.99
N LEU A 139 -5.56 4.09 -10.73
CA LEU A 139 -5.75 2.65 -10.58
C LEU A 139 -5.46 1.91 -11.89
N ALA A 140 -5.89 2.43 -13.04
CA ALA A 140 -5.55 1.87 -14.34
C ALA A 140 -4.02 1.83 -14.56
N THR A 141 -3.32 2.94 -14.30
CA THR A 141 -1.85 3.01 -14.38
C THR A 141 -1.19 2.05 -13.39
N TRP A 142 -1.68 1.97 -12.14
CA TRP A 142 -1.14 1.04 -11.15
C TRP A 142 -1.24 -0.41 -11.62
N ILE A 143 -2.36 -0.82 -12.22
CA ILE A 143 -2.53 -2.17 -12.78
C ILE A 143 -1.53 -2.40 -13.93
N GLU A 144 -1.34 -1.42 -14.81
CA GLU A 144 -0.39 -1.51 -15.91
C GLU A 144 1.05 -1.71 -15.39
N GLU A 145 1.47 -0.91 -14.43
CA GLU A 145 2.81 -0.95 -13.84
C GLU A 145 3.05 -2.22 -13.03
N MET A 146 2.04 -2.71 -12.30
CA MET A 146 2.11 -4.01 -11.64
C MET A 146 2.32 -5.13 -12.65
N ASN A 147 1.63 -5.11 -13.80
CA ASN A 147 1.80 -6.12 -14.85
C ASN A 147 3.15 -6.05 -15.59
N LYS A 148 3.97 -5.02 -15.36
CA LYS A 148 5.37 -4.96 -15.83
C LYS A 148 6.35 -5.64 -14.86
N ASN A 149 5.92 -5.92 -13.64
CA ASN A 149 6.76 -6.57 -12.62
C ASN A 149 6.81 -8.09 -12.84
N GLU A 150 7.97 -8.59 -13.28
CA GLU A 150 8.19 -10.01 -13.55
C GLU A 150 7.85 -10.90 -12.34
N ALA A 151 8.27 -10.52 -11.13
CA ALA A 151 8.02 -11.29 -9.91
C ALA A 151 6.52 -11.41 -9.60
N TYR A 152 5.73 -10.38 -9.86
CA TYR A 152 4.27 -10.45 -9.74
C TYR A 152 3.66 -11.32 -10.84
N THR A 153 4.02 -11.09 -12.10
CA THR A 153 3.42 -11.81 -13.25
C THR A 153 3.61 -13.33 -13.19
N GLN A 154 4.75 -13.80 -12.68
CA GLN A 154 5.03 -15.23 -12.49
C GLN A 154 4.10 -15.91 -11.45
N THR A 155 3.44 -15.12 -10.59
CA THR A 155 2.53 -15.63 -9.55
C THR A 155 1.06 -15.58 -9.93
N LYS A 156 0.72 -14.97 -11.08
CA LYS A 156 -0.67 -14.78 -11.49
C LYS A 156 -1.34 -16.12 -11.79
N SER A 157 -2.59 -16.23 -11.37
CA SER A 157 -3.42 -17.39 -11.70
C SER A 157 -4.12 -17.19 -13.05
N ASP A 158 -4.59 -18.26 -13.68
CA ASP A 158 -5.41 -18.13 -14.89
C ASP A 158 -6.69 -17.34 -14.57
N PRO A 159 -7.01 -16.28 -15.34
CA PRO A 159 -8.20 -15.46 -15.08
C PRO A 159 -9.51 -16.26 -15.06
N LYS A 160 -9.63 -17.33 -15.84
CA LYS A 160 -10.83 -18.19 -15.87
C LYS A 160 -11.00 -18.96 -14.58
N ASP A 161 -9.91 -19.46 -14.01
CA ASP A 161 -9.91 -20.16 -12.72
C ASP A 161 -10.31 -19.20 -11.60
N LEU A 162 -9.81 -17.96 -11.64
CA LEU A 162 -10.19 -16.91 -10.68
C LEU A 162 -11.68 -16.57 -10.77
N VAL A 163 -12.20 -16.38 -11.98
CA VAL A 163 -13.63 -16.12 -12.20
C VAL A 163 -14.45 -17.28 -11.66
N GLN A 164 -14.14 -18.52 -12.03
CA GLN A 164 -14.86 -19.71 -11.59
C GLN A 164 -14.88 -19.84 -10.07
N SER A 165 -13.73 -19.70 -9.42
CA SER A 165 -13.62 -19.70 -7.95
C SER A 165 -14.51 -18.63 -7.30
N TYR A 166 -14.57 -17.43 -7.87
CA TYR A 166 -15.43 -16.35 -7.37
C TYR A 166 -16.91 -16.61 -7.64
N LYS A 167 -17.27 -17.26 -8.76
CA LYS A 167 -18.66 -17.70 -8.99
C LYS A 167 -19.11 -18.68 -7.91
N GLU A 168 -18.28 -19.69 -7.61
CA GLU A 168 -18.57 -20.68 -6.56
C GLU A 168 -18.70 -20.03 -5.20
N ARG A 169 -17.80 -19.10 -4.86
CA ARG A 169 -17.82 -18.44 -3.55
C ARG A 169 -18.98 -17.46 -3.37
N PHE A 170 -19.28 -16.65 -4.37
CA PHE A 170 -20.17 -15.50 -4.22
C PHE A 170 -21.53 -15.65 -4.92
N MET A 171 -21.70 -16.62 -5.82
CA MET A 171 -22.95 -16.86 -6.52
C MET A 171 -23.60 -18.21 -6.19
N ALA A 172 -22.89 -19.19 -5.60
CA ALA A 172 -23.50 -20.48 -5.22
C ALA A 172 -24.42 -20.42 -3.98
N GLN A 173 -24.58 -19.23 -3.35
CA GLN A 173 -25.51 -18.99 -2.25
C GLN A 173 -26.76 -18.17 -2.67
N LEU A 174 -27.05 -18.10 -3.98
CA LEU A 174 -28.31 -17.56 -4.53
C LEU A 174 -29.22 -18.71 -4.95
#